data_AF-A0A7Y7IG25-F1
#
_entry.id   AF-A0A7Y7IG25-F1
#
_cell.length_a   1.000
_cell.length_b   1.000
_cell.length_c   1.000
_cell.angle_alpha   90.00
_cell.angle_beta   90.00
_cell.angle_gamma   90.00
#
_symmetry.space_group_name_H-M   'P 1'
#
loop_
_entity.id
_entity.type
_entity.pdbx_description
1 polymer ?
#
loop_
_entity_poly.entity_id
_entity_poly.type
_entity_poly.pdbx_seq_one_letter_code
_entity_poly.pdbx_strand_id
1 'polypeptide(L)'
;MVVREGGRIVDAPPADQAVAAGYSQAPDKGAAAGGYRLTLLAEGLACKVGQPVRIIHVCESVAPDAPLYPMGPKPVTGEYIDGQLALSQGPADDQPLIPPSYDGRVVPGPGLDFNFDITEYSFGTPGRHAVQWRPGSWESNTLWFDVT
;
A
#
# COMPACT_ATOMS: atom_id res chain seq x y z
N MET A 1 8.95 8.49 4.08
CA MET A 1 7.81 8.29 3.16
C MET A 1 7.41 9.64 2.63
N VAL A 2 7.02 9.73 1.36
CA VAL A 2 6.68 10.98 0.67
C VAL A 2 5.31 10.88 0.00
N VAL A 3 4.68 12.02 -0.24
CA VAL A 3 3.37 12.13 -0.92
C VAL A 3 3.43 13.18 -2.03
N ARG A 4 2.44 13.15 -2.95
CA ARG A 4 2.23 14.22 -3.93
C ARG A 4 1.27 15.28 -3.38
N GLU A 5 1.73 16.52 -3.34
CA GLU A 5 0.91 17.68 -2.99
C GLU A 5 1.11 18.79 -4.03
N GLY A 6 0.05 19.17 -4.75
CA GLY A 6 0.12 20.25 -5.75
C GLY A 6 1.18 20.04 -6.85
N GLY A 7 1.45 18.78 -7.22
CA GLY A 7 2.49 18.41 -8.20
C GLY A 7 3.92 18.38 -7.65
N ARG A 8 4.11 18.59 -6.34
CA ARG A 8 5.41 18.46 -5.66
C ARG A 8 5.45 17.18 -4.84
N ILE A 9 6.67 16.66 -4.64
CA ILE A 9 6.92 15.58 -3.71
C ILE A 9 7.36 16.21 -2.39
N VAL A 10 6.61 15.92 -1.32
CA VAL A 10 6.85 16.42 0.04
C VAL A 10 6.83 15.26 1.02
N ASP A 11 7.34 15.48 2.23
CA ASP A 11 7.21 14.49 3.30
C ASP A 11 5.74 14.21 3.59
N ALA A 12 5.41 12.94 3.82
CA ALA A 12 4.06 12.56 4.24
C ALA A 12 3.70 13.24 5.59
N PRO A 13 2.42 13.53 5.86
CA PRO A 13 1.99 14.02 7.16
C PRO A 13 2.53 13.16 8.34
N PRO A 14 2.83 13.75 9.51
CA PRO A 14 3.39 12.99 10.64
C PRO A 14 2.54 11.79 11.08
N ALA A 15 1.21 11.87 10.96
CA ALA A 15 0.31 10.76 11.26
C ALA A 15 0.56 9.55 10.35
N ASP A 16 0.69 9.77 9.04
CA ASP A 16 0.97 8.71 8.07
C ASP A 16 2.37 8.12 8.30
N GLN A 17 3.36 8.96 8.63
CA GLN A 17 4.70 8.50 8.98
C GLN A 17 4.69 7.61 10.23
N ALA A 18 3.88 7.94 11.25
CA ALA A 18 3.73 7.14 12.46
C ALA A 18 3.10 5.77 12.17
N VAL A 19 2.09 5.71 11.29
CA VAL A 19 1.52 4.44 10.81
C VAL A 19 2.58 3.59 10.11
N ALA A 20 3.34 4.18 9.17
CA ALA A 20 4.41 3.48 8.46
C ALA A 20 5.50 2.95 9.41
N ALA A 21 5.90 3.74 10.42
CA ALA A 21 6.87 3.33 11.44
C ALA A 21 6.40 2.11 12.26
N GLY A 22 5.08 1.92 12.40
CA GLY A 22 4.46 0.78 13.06
C GLY A 22 4.60 -0.56 12.32
N TYR A 23 5.05 -0.57 11.06
CA TYR A 23 5.11 -1.78 10.22
C TYR A 23 5.82 -2.97 10.89
N SER A 24 6.92 -2.71 11.62
CA SER A 24 7.68 -3.77 12.29
C SER A 24 6.85 -4.56 13.31
N GLN A 25 5.83 -3.93 13.89
CA GLN A 25 4.94 -4.49 14.91
C GLN A 25 3.57 -4.89 14.36
N ALA A 26 3.31 -4.68 13.05
CA ALA A 26 2.03 -5.01 12.45
C ALA A 26 1.76 -6.53 12.56
N PRO A 27 0.65 -6.95 13.20
CA PRO A 27 0.37 -8.36 13.45
C PRO A 27 -0.18 -9.08 12.21
N ASP A 28 -0.87 -8.36 11.34
CA ASP A 28 -1.46 -8.86 10.11
C ASP A 28 -0.70 -8.29 8.92
N LYS A 29 0.26 -9.08 8.41
CA LYS A 29 1.01 -8.77 7.20
C LYS A 29 0.60 -9.74 6.10
N GLY A 30 0.74 -9.34 4.84
CA GLY A 30 0.42 -10.23 3.73
C GLY A 30 1.26 -11.52 3.74
N ALA A 31 0.81 -12.50 2.94
CA ALA A 31 1.62 -13.69 2.69
C ALA A 31 2.88 -13.31 1.89
N ALA A 32 3.98 -14.04 2.14
CA ALA A 32 5.16 -13.91 1.28
C ALA A 32 4.93 -14.70 -0.02
N ALA A 33 5.12 -14.07 -1.16
CA ALA A 33 5.01 -14.67 -2.49
C ALA A 33 6.08 -14.06 -3.42
N GLY A 34 6.77 -14.91 -4.19
CA GLY A 34 7.79 -14.45 -5.15
C GLY A 34 8.96 -13.66 -4.54
N GLY A 35 9.26 -13.86 -3.24
CA GLY A 35 10.30 -13.10 -2.53
C GLY A 35 9.84 -11.76 -1.95
N TYR A 36 8.56 -11.42 -2.09
CA TYR A 36 7.95 -10.18 -1.60
C TYR A 36 6.79 -10.45 -0.64
N ARG A 37 6.43 -9.43 0.13
CA ARG A 37 5.22 -9.38 0.94
C ARG A 37 4.58 -8.00 0.80
N LEU A 38 3.29 -7.98 0.47
CA LEU A 38 2.51 -6.74 0.43
C LEU A 38 1.70 -6.57 1.70
N THR A 39 1.70 -5.37 2.28
CA THR A 39 0.94 -5.09 3.49
C THR A 39 0.30 -3.72 3.39
N LEU A 40 -0.98 -3.65 3.76
CA LEU A 40 -1.71 -2.42 3.97
C LEU A 40 -1.71 -2.07 5.46
N LEU A 41 -1.53 -0.79 5.77
CA LEU A 41 -1.65 -0.24 7.11
C LEU A 41 -2.63 0.94 7.10
N ALA A 42 -3.29 1.17 8.23
CA ALA A 42 -4.10 2.35 8.48
C ALA A 42 -3.94 2.78 9.95
N GLU A 43 -4.25 4.03 10.26
CA GLU A 43 -4.18 4.55 11.65
C GLU A 43 -5.13 3.80 12.60
N GLY A 44 -6.29 3.38 12.09
CA GLY A 44 -7.26 2.60 12.82
C GLY A 44 -8.27 1.96 11.88
N LEU A 45 -8.98 0.96 12.38
CA LEU A 45 -9.96 0.19 11.63
C LEU A 45 -11.41 0.53 12.00
N ALA A 46 -11.63 1.40 12.99
CA ALA A 46 -12.97 1.90 13.31
C ALA A 46 -13.12 3.34 12.78
N CYS A 47 -14.17 3.60 12.01
CA CYS A 47 -14.48 4.95 11.52
C CYS A 47 -15.99 5.20 11.43
N LYS A 48 -16.37 6.45 11.17
CA LYS A 48 -17.77 6.82 10.91
C LYS A 48 -18.07 6.83 9.43
N VAL A 49 -19.35 6.71 9.06
CA VAL A 49 -19.79 7.01 7.70
C VAL A 49 -19.27 8.38 7.25
N GLY A 50 -18.67 8.43 6.06
CA GLY A 50 -18.09 9.64 5.48
C GLY A 50 -16.75 10.09 6.08
N GLN A 51 -16.25 9.46 7.14
CA GLN A 51 -14.94 9.76 7.69
C GLN A 51 -13.85 9.23 6.73
N PRO A 52 -12.86 10.06 6.35
CA PRO A 52 -11.76 9.60 5.53
C PRO A 52 -10.88 8.62 6.31
N VAL A 53 -10.49 7.54 5.66
CA VAL A 53 -9.45 6.61 6.09
C VAL A 53 -8.31 6.63 5.07
N ARG A 54 -7.08 6.59 5.56
CA ARG A 54 -5.87 6.66 4.74
C ARG A 54 -5.13 5.33 4.79
N ILE A 55 -4.76 4.83 3.63
CA ILE A 55 -4.16 3.50 3.46
C ILE A 55 -2.71 3.65 3.04
N ILE A 56 -1.81 3.05 3.82
CA ILE A 56 -0.37 3.02 3.55
C ILE A 56 -0.02 1.66 2.95
N HIS A 57 0.63 1.68 1.78
CA HIS A 57 1.06 0.47 1.08
C HIS A 57 2.54 0.19 1.34
N VAL A 58 2.84 -1.03 1.76
CA VAL A 58 4.20 -1.48 2.04
C VAL A 58 4.52 -2.66 1.14
N CYS A 59 5.64 -2.55 0.41
CA CYS A 59 6.27 -3.69 -0.24
C CYS A 59 7.51 -4.08 0.57
N GLU A 60 7.48 -5.25 1.19
CA GLU A 60 8.63 -5.85 1.85
C GLU A 60 9.29 -6.84 0.89
N SER A 61 10.58 -6.65 0.64
CA SER A 61 11.41 -7.72 0.09
C SER A 61 11.87 -8.61 1.23
N VAL A 62 11.49 -9.89 1.18
CA VAL A 62 11.82 -10.90 2.20
C VAL A 62 13.00 -11.79 1.80
N ALA A 63 13.49 -11.66 0.57
CA ALA A 63 14.55 -12.50 0.02
C ALA A 63 15.68 -11.68 -0.63
N PRO A 64 16.95 -12.11 -0.57
CA PRO A 64 18.07 -11.36 -1.13
C PRO A 64 17.97 -11.07 -2.64
N ASP A 65 17.34 -11.97 -3.38
CA ASP A 65 17.12 -11.92 -4.84
C ASP A 65 15.83 -11.18 -5.25
N ALA A 66 15.10 -10.61 -4.28
CA ALA A 66 13.93 -9.77 -4.50
C ALA A 66 14.31 -8.29 -4.36
N PRO A 67 14.74 -7.59 -5.43
CA PRO A 67 15.18 -6.21 -5.33
C PRO A 67 14.01 -5.25 -5.06
N LEU A 68 14.33 -4.10 -4.46
CA LEU A 68 13.42 -2.97 -4.29
C LEU A 68 13.83 -1.80 -5.18
N TYR A 69 12.82 -1.02 -5.57
CA TYR A 69 12.92 0.15 -6.45
C TYR A 69 12.50 1.39 -5.65
N PRO A 70 13.36 1.87 -4.72
CA PRO A 70 13.05 2.99 -3.84
C PRO A 70 13.00 4.29 -4.65
N MET A 71 11.82 4.56 -5.16
CA MET A 71 11.38 5.81 -5.77
C MET A 71 9.95 6.05 -5.38
N GLY A 72 9.52 7.30 -5.41
CA GLY A 72 8.09 7.55 -5.37
C GLY A 72 7.69 8.98 -5.05
N PRO A 73 6.40 9.15 -4.73
CA PRO A 73 5.43 8.06 -4.53
C PRO A 73 5.10 7.33 -5.85
N LYS A 74 5.00 6.00 -5.82
CA LYS A 74 4.58 5.17 -6.96
C LYS A 74 3.05 5.07 -6.96
N PRO A 75 2.39 5.10 -8.13
CA PRO A 75 0.94 4.92 -8.18
C PRO A 75 0.53 3.57 -7.60
N VAL A 76 -0.54 3.58 -6.80
CA VAL A 76 -1.21 2.35 -6.36
C VAL A 76 -2.14 1.90 -7.48
N THR A 77 -2.07 0.62 -7.84
CA THR A 77 -2.93 -0.02 -8.85
C THR A 77 -3.49 -1.32 -8.29
N GLY A 78 -4.64 -1.76 -8.81
CA GLY A 78 -5.25 -3.03 -8.37
C GLY A 78 -5.75 -3.01 -6.92
N GLU A 79 -6.18 -1.85 -6.41
CA GLU A 79 -6.80 -1.77 -5.09
C GLU A 79 -8.30 -2.09 -5.17
N TYR A 80 -8.79 -2.87 -4.22
CA TYR A 80 -10.17 -3.33 -4.14
C TYR A 80 -10.83 -2.86 -2.85
N ILE A 81 -12.09 -2.43 -2.96
CA ILE A 81 -12.99 -2.15 -1.84
C ILE A 81 -14.18 -3.10 -1.94
N ASP A 82 -14.45 -3.87 -0.88
CA ASP A 82 -15.53 -4.86 -0.84
C ASP A 82 -15.52 -5.84 -2.03
N GLY A 83 -14.31 -6.19 -2.49
CA GLY A 83 -14.09 -7.05 -3.65
C GLY A 83 -14.34 -6.39 -5.01
N GLN A 84 -14.70 -5.11 -5.04
CA GLN A 84 -14.82 -4.30 -6.27
C GLN A 84 -13.55 -3.50 -6.51
N LEU A 85 -13.11 -3.45 -7.77
CA LEU A 85 -11.91 -2.70 -8.15
C LEU A 85 -12.13 -1.19 -7.95
N ALA A 86 -11.37 -0.60 -7.03
CA ALA A 86 -11.43 0.83 -6.71
C ALA A 86 -10.41 1.65 -7.48
N LEU A 87 -9.21 1.08 -7.73
CA LEU A 87 -8.18 1.67 -8.58
C LEU A 87 -7.86 0.73 -9.73
N SER A 88 -7.66 1.29 -10.93
CA SER A 88 -7.41 0.52 -12.14
C SER A 88 -6.30 -0.51 -11.94
N GLN A 89 -6.45 -1.67 -12.57
CA GLN A 89 -5.37 -2.66 -12.63
C GLN A 89 -4.14 -2.05 -13.30
N GLY A 90 -2.97 -2.41 -12.77
CA GLY A 90 -1.70 -2.12 -13.40
C GLY A 90 -1.49 -3.02 -14.63
N PRO A 91 -0.29 -3.00 -15.21
CA PRO A 91 0.09 -3.99 -16.21
C PRO A 91 -0.12 -5.42 -15.67
N ALA A 92 -0.63 -6.31 -16.51
CA ALA A 92 -0.75 -7.72 -16.19
C ALA A 92 0.60 -8.42 -16.40
N ASP A 93 1.59 -8.07 -15.59
CA ASP A 93 2.91 -8.69 -15.57
C ASP A 93 3.21 -9.37 -14.22
N ASP A 94 4.27 -10.17 -14.19
CA ASP A 94 4.69 -10.93 -13.00
C ASP A 94 5.35 -10.04 -11.93
N GLN A 95 5.64 -8.77 -12.25
CA GLN A 95 6.37 -7.84 -11.39
C GLN A 95 5.68 -6.46 -11.35
N PRO A 96 4.41 -6.41 -10.89
CA PRO A 96 3.52 -5.28 -11.12
C PRO A 96 3.89 -4.02 -10.32
N LEU A 97 4.90 -4.12 -9.44
CA LEU A 97 5.42 -3.03 -8.62
C LEU A 97 6.72 -2.43 -9.17
N ILE A 98 7.28 -3.02 -10.23
CA ILE A 98 8.44 -2.46 -10.90
C ILE A 98 7.95 -1.31 -11.79
N PRO A 99 8.50 -0.09 -11.61
CA PRO A 99 8.14 1.01 -12.48
C PRO A 99 8.50 0.69 -13.94
N PRO A 100 7.62 1.02 -14.91
CA PRO A 100 7.89 0.74 -16.33
C PRO A 100 9.12 1.48 -16.87
N SER A 101 9.51 2.58 -16.21
CA SER A 101 10.76 3.29 -16.43
C SER A 101 11.37 3.64 -15.08
N TYR A 102 12.58 3.16 -14.81
CA TYR A 102 13.34 3.49 -13.61
C TYR A 102 14.83 3.62 -13.92
N ASP A 103 15.40 4.77 -13.60
CA ASP A 103 16.81 5.10 -13.74
C ASP A 103 17.51 5.30 -12.38
N GLY A 104 16.78 5.10 -11.28
CA GLY A 104 17.32 5.20 -9.93
C GLY A 104 18.07 3.94 -9.47
N ARG A 105 18.47 3.95 -8.20
CA ARG A 105 19.19 2.81 -7.61
C ARG A 105 18.26 1.63 -7.37
N VAL A 106 18.68 0.44 -7.78
CA VAL A 106 18.04 -0.80 -7.36
C VAL A 106 18.73 -1.28 -6.08
N VAL A 107 17.97 -1.60 -5.04
CA VAL A 107 18.51 -2.05 -3.75
C VAL A 107 18.24 -3.54 -3.60
N PRO A 108 19.24 -4.38 -3.29
CA PRO A 108 19.02 -5.80 -3.05
C PRO A 108 18.16 -6.02 -1.80
N GLY A 109 17.48 -7.17 -1.73
CA GLY A 109 16.76 -7.56 -0.53
C GLY A 109 17.68 -8.07 0.59
N PRO A 110 17.14 -8.29 1.80
CA PRO A 110 15.80 -7.91 2.25
C PRO A 110 15.68 -6.40 2.53
N GLY A 111 14.46 -5.86 2.50
CA GLY A 111 14.22 -4.44 2.73
C GLY A 111 12.75 -4.04 2.71
N LEU A 112 12.48 -2.75 2.92
CA LEU A 112 11.14 -2.18 2.91
C LEU A 112 11.04 -1.02 1.94
N ASP A 113 9.92 -0.94 1.24
CA ASP A 113 9.55 0.18 0.39
C ASP A 113 8.15 0.69 0.74
N PHE A 114 8.12 1.95 1.19
CA PHE A 114 6.91 2.69 1.57
C PHE A 114 6.58 3.79 0.54
N ASN A 115 7.29 3.84 -0.59
CA ASN A 115 7.18 4.95 -1.53
C ASN A 115 6.06 4.70 -2.56
N PHE A 116 4.86 4.41 -2.07
CA PHE A 116 3.63 4.36 -2.85
C PHE A 116 2.74 5.56 -2.51
N ASP A 117 1.83 5.93 -3.40
CA ASP A 117 0.80 6.93 -3.09
C ASP A 117 -0.06 6.42 -1.92
N ILE A 118 -0.41 7.33 -1.02
CA ILE A 118 -1.37 7.05 0.06
C ILE A 118 -2.77 7.18 -0.55
N THR A 119 -3.56 6.11 -0.48
CA THR A 119 -4.95 6.16 -0.95
C THR A 119 -5.87 6.59 0.19
N GLU A 120 -6.95 7.30 -0.15
CA GLU A 120 -7.90 7.82 0.81
C GLU A 120 -9.32 7.45 0.39
N TYR A 121 -10.09 6.92 1.34
CA TYR A 121 -11.45 6.46 1.12
C TYR A 121 -12.39 6.96 2.20
N SER A 122 -13.67 7.06 1.86
CA SER A 122 -14.74 7.24 2.83
C SER A 122 -15.87 6.27 2.50
N PHE A 123 -16.42 5.61 3.52
CA PHE A 123 -17.49 4.64 3.34
C PHE A 123 -18.84 5.33 3.49
N GLY A 124 -19.75 5.08 2.53
CA GLY A 124 -21.07 5.72 2.48
C GLY A 124 -22.14 5.02 3.31
N THR A 125 -21.85 3.83 3.83
CA THR A 125 -22.80 2.99 4.58
C THR A 125 -22.16 2.47 5.86
N PRO A 126 -22.94 2.29 6.95
CA PRO A 126 -22.45 1.58 8.13
C PRO A 126 -22.29 0.09 7.83
N GLY A 127 -21.43 -0.58 8.59
CA GLY A 127 -21.13 -2.00 8.44
C GLY A 127 -19.64 -2.27 8.28
N ARG A 128 -19.33 -3.51 7.88
CA ARG A 128 -17.96 -3.96 7.73
C ARG A 128 -17.53 -3.84 6.28
N HIS A 129 -16.44 -3.11 6.03
CA HIS A 129 -15.89 -2.87 4.71
C HIS A 129 -14.47 -3.42 4.59
N ALA A 130 -14.12 -3.98 3.43
CA ALA A 130 -12.80 -4.55 3.17
C ALA A 130 -12.00 -3.67 2.21
N VAL A 131 -10.71 -3.48 2.50
CA VAL A 131 -9.74 -2.94 1.54
C VAL A 131 -8.62 -3.95 1.36
N GLN A 132 -8.30 -4.27 0.10
CA GLN A 132 -7.19 -5.16 -0.23
C GLN A 132 -6.47 -4.68 -1.49
N TRP A 133 -5.15 -4.79 -1.48
CA TRP A 133 -4.32 -4.46 -2.62
C TRP A 133 -3.91 -5.73 -3.36
N ARG A 134 -4.27 -5.81 -4.64
CA ARG A 134 -4.05 -6.95 -5.52
C ARG A 134 -3.44 -6.51 -6.87
N PRO A 135 -2.18 -6.04 -6.88
CA PRO A 135 -1.52 -5.66 -8.11
C PRO A 135 -1.11 -6.94 -8.87
N GLY A 136 -1.59 -7.11 -10.10
CA GLY A 136 -1.30 -8.30 -10.91
C GLY A 136 -1.77 -9.59 -10.22
N SER A 137 -0.84 -10.52 -9.99
CA SER A 137 -1.09 -11.79 -9.27
C SER A 137 -0.73 -11.74 -7.78
N TRP A 138 -0.30 -10.59 -7.27
CA TRP A 138 0.14 -10.44 -5.88
C TRP A 138 -1.03 -9.98 -5.01
N GLU A 139 -0.99 -10.29 -3.72
CA GLU A 139 -2.05 -9.93 -2.78
C GLU A 139 -1.46 -9.44 -1.44
N SER A 140 -2.04 -8.38 -0.89
CA SER A 140 -1.78 -7.93 0.47
C SER A 140 -2.65 -8.67 1.50
N ASN A 141 -2.44 -8.37 2.78
CA ASN A 141 -3.47 -8.59 3.80
C ASN A 141 -4.74 -7.78 3.47
N THR A 142 -5.84 -8.09 4.14
CA THR A 142 -7.11 -7.35 4.01
C THR A 142 -7.34 -6.51 5.25
N LEU A 143 -7.44 -5.19 5.06
CA LEU A 143 -7.92 -4.32 6.13
C LEU A 143 -9.44 -4.41 6.19
N TRP A 144 -9.96 -4.62 7.40
CA TRP A 144 -11.39 -4.66 7.66
C TRP A 144 -11.78 -3.46 8.51
N PHE A 145 -12.55 -2.55 7.94
CA PHE A 145 -13.05 -1.36 8.62
C PHE A 145 -14.44 -1.63 9.20
N ASP A 146 -14.62 -1.29 10.48
CA ASP A 146 -15.92 -1.26 11.16
C ASP A 146 -16.46 0.18 11.12
N VAL A 147 -17.48 0.39 10.27
CA VAL A 147 -18.07 1.71 10.00
C VAL A 147 -19.36 1.87 10.78
N THR A 148 -19.44 2.93 11.60
CA THR A 148 -20.62 3.26 12.41
C THR A 148 -21.35 4.51 11.96
#